data_AF-A0A1E5HX64-F1
#
_entry.id   AF-A0A1E5HX64-F1
#
_cell.length_a   1.000
_cell.length_b   1.000
_cell.length_c   1.000
_cell.angle_alpha   90.00
_cell.angle_beta   90.00
_cell.angle_gamma   90.00
#
_symmetry.space_group_name_H-M   'P 1'
#
loop_
_entity.id
_entity.type
_entity.pdbx_description
1 polymer ?
#
loop_
_entity_poly.entity_id
_entity_poly.type
_entity_poly.pdbx_seq_one_letter_code
_entity_poly.pdbx_strand_id
1 'polypeptide(L)'
;MINIELKNDSKALFFLIHGYTGSPTDFNGLPEYLSNTLAVNVKVMLLKGHGRTVQALDNIGLKDFINQIEAELKSDLKKYDEIILGGFLLELKWHCILPANFL
;
A
#
# COMPACT_ATOMS: atom_id res chain seq x y z
N MET A 1 15.32 -0.47 -2.76
CA MET A 1 14.06 0.29 -2.92
C MET A 1 13.47 0.61 -1.55
N ILE A 2 12.64 1.64 -1.48
CA ILE A 2 11.98 2.11 -0.24
C ILE A 2 10.50 2.37 -0.52
N ASN A 3 9.72 2.59 0.54
CA ASN A 3 8.34 3.08 0.44
C ASN A 3 8.30 4.44 -0.28
N ILE A 4 7.16 4.76 -0.90
CA ILE A 4 6.85 6.10 -1.39
C ILE A 4 5.84 6.71 -0.41
N GLU A 5 6.14 7.90 0.11
CA GLU A 5 5.21 8.64 0.96
C GLU A 5 5.12 10.09 0.48
N LEU A 6 3.91 10.50 0.09
CA LEU A 6 3.59 11.86 -0.33
C LEU A 6 2.58 12.43 0.66
N LYS A 7 2.92 13.61 1.21
CA LYS A 7 2.16 14.26 2.28
C LYS A 7 1.50 15.53 1.76
N ASN A 8 0.22 15.69 2.11
CA ASN A 8 -0.56 16.91 1.95
C ASN A 8 -1.26 17.23 3.28
N ASP A 9 -1.83 18.43 3.41
CA ASP A 9 -2.72 18.76 4.52
C ASP A 9 -4.12 18.17 4.30
N SER A 10 -4.20 16.84 4.36
CA SER A 10 -5.42 16.07 4.12
C SER A 10 -5.61 15.00 5.18
N LYS A 11 -6.88 14.66 5.44
CA LYS A 11 -7.28 13.55 6.29
C LYS A 11 -7.59 12.26 5.52
N ALA A 12 -7.47 12.29 4.20
CA ALA A 12 -7.57 11.12 3.34
C ALA A 12 -6.20 10.55 2.97
N LEU A 13 -6.11 9.22 2.88
CA LEU A 13 -4.92 8.47 2.45
C LEU A 13 -5.26 7.51 1.32
N PHE A 14 -4.50 7.57 0.22
CA PHE A 14 -4.40 6.45 -0.72
C PHE A 14 -3.27 5.52 -0.28
N PHE A 15 -3.61 4.29 0.09
CA PHE A 15 -2.66 3.26 0.48
C PHE A 15 -2.53 2.25 -0.68
N LEU A 16 -1.38 2.22 -1.34
CA LEU A 16 -1.13 1.45 -2.55
C LEU A 16 -0.18 0.28 -2.31
N ILE A 17 -0.53 -0.89 -2.84
CA ILE A 17 0.23 -2.14 -2.70
C ILE A 17 0.58 -2.71 -4.08
N HIS A 18 1.86 -2.95 -4.33
CA HIS A 18 2.38 -3.47 -5.60
C HIS A 18 2.20 -4.99 -5.74
N GLY A 19 2.51 -5.51 -6.93
CA GLY A 19 2.44 -6.93 -7.28
C GLY A 19 3.45 -7.83 -6.59
N TYR A 20 3.22 -9.15 -6.66
CA TYR A 20 4.00 -10.18 -5.96
C TYR A 20 5.48 -10.28 -6.37
N THR A 21 5.83 -9.89 -7.59
CA THR A 21 7.25 -9.78 -8.01
C THR A 21 7.66 -8.32 -8.21
N GLY A 22 6.77 -7.41 -7.80
CA GLY A 22 6.81 -6.00 -8.12
C GLY A 22 7.51 -5.15 -7.07
N SER A 23 7.29 -3.85 -7.16
CA SER A 23 7.81 -2.88 -6.21
C SER A 23 7.01 -1.56 -6.26
N PRO A 24 7.23 -0.63 -5.32
CA PRO A 24 6.55 0.66 -5.35
C PRO A 24 6.68 1.43 -6.68
N THR A 25 7.74 1.20 -7.46
CA THR A 25 7.93 1.88 -8.74
C THR A 25 6.96 1.42 -9.83
N ASP A 26 6.26 0.29 -9.66
CA ASP A 26 5.29 -0.22 -10.64
C ASP A 26 4.12 0.75 -10.86
N PHE A 27 3.85 1.61 -9.87
CA PHE A 27 2.83 2.64 -9.95
C PHE A 27 3.26 3.85 -10.80
N ASN A 28 4.53 3.94 -11.20
CA ASN A 28 5.08 5.05 -11.98
C ASN A 28 4.66 6.41 -11.37
N GLY A 29 4.11 7.32 -12.18
CA GLY A 29 3.64 8.64 -11.72
C GLY A 29 2.25 8.68 -11.10
N LEU A 30 1.60 7.54 -10.85
CA LEU A 30 0.27 7.51 -10.24
C LEU A 30 0.24 8.14 -8.83
N PRO A 31 1.21 7.87 -7.93
CA PRO A 31 1.20 8.47 -6.60
C PRO A 31 1.25 9.99 -6.65
N GLU A 32 2.13 10.56 -7.48
CA GLU A 32 2.25 12.00 -7.68
C GLU A 32 0.99 12.58 -8.31
N TYR A 33 0.39 11.89 -9.29
CA TYR A 33 -0.85 12.31 -9.89
C TYR A 33 -1.99 12.39 -8.86
N LEU A 34 -2.17 11.36 -8.03
CA LEU A 34 -3.20 11.34 -6.99
C LEU A 34 -2.97 12.44 -5.95
N SER A 35 -1.73 12.54 -5.45
CA SER A 35 -1.33 13.56 -4.49
C SER A 35 -1.59 14.98 -5.02
N ASN A 36 -1.19 15.27 -6.25
CA ASN A 36 -1.28 16.62 -6.81
C ASN A 36 -2.69 16.98 -7.26
N THR A 37 -3.44 16.02 -7.81
CA THR A 37 -4.77 16.30 -8.39
C THR A 37 -5.85 16.34 -7.33
N LEU A 38 -5.76 15.47 -6.31
CA LEU A 38 -6.77 15.36 -5.25
C LEU A 38 -6.34 16.01 -3.94
N ALA A 39 -5.11 16.52 -3.85
CA ALA A 39 -4.53 17.08 -2.61
C ALA A 39 -4.60 16.11 -1.42
N VAL A 40 -4.47 14.80 -1.67
CA VAL A 40 -4.55 13.73 -0.66
C VAL A 40 -3.17 13.21 -0.27
N ASN A 41 -3.05 12.55 0.88
CA ASN A 41 -1.83 11.81 1.20
C ASN A 41 -1.79 10.53 0.37
N VAL A 42 -0.59 10.09 0.00
CA VAL A 42 -0.37 8.84 -0.71
C VAL A 42 0.76 8.06 -0.05
N LYS A 43 0.56 6.77 0.13
CA LYS A 43 1.55 5.82 0.65
C LYS A 43 1.59 4.61 -0.26
N VAL A 44 2.76 4.30 -0.81
CA VAL A 44 3.03 3.07 -1.55
C VAL A 44 4.01 2.25 -0.72
N MET A 45 3.56 1.11 -0.19
CA MET A 45 4.41 0.28 0.67
C MET A 45 5.27 -0.67 -0.15
N LEU A 46 6.50 -0.91 0.31
CA LEU A 46 7.34 -2.01 -0.13
C LEU A 46 7.04 -3.24 0.73
N LEU A 47 6.55 -4.30 0.10
CA LEU A 47 6.30 -5.57 0.77
C LEU A 47 7.63 -6.23 1.19
N LYS A 48 7.60 -6.95 2.31
CA LYS A 48 8.76 -7.67 2.87
C LYS A 48 9.43 -8.54 1.79
N GLY A 49 10.76 -8.59 1.77
CA GLY A 49 11.51 -9.38 0.78
C GLY A 49 11.54 -8.81 -0.63
N HIS A 50 10.70 -7.83 -0.99
CA HIS A 50 10.75 -7.18 -2.29
C HIS A 50 11.83 -6.10 -2.37
N GLY A 51 12.17 -5.68 -3.59
CA GLY A 51 13.18 -4.65 -3.83
C GLY A 51 14.62 -5.03 -3.45
N ARG A 52 14.87 -6.35 -3.33
CA ARG A 52 16.16 -6.99 -3.06
C ARG A 52 16.46 -8.02 -4.16
N THR A 53 16.67 -9.28 -3.80
CA THR A 53 16.84 -10.41 -4.72
C THR A 53 15.61 -11.31 -4.64
N VAL A 54 15.33 -12.08 -5.69
CA VAL A 54 14.16 -12.99 -5.73
C VAL A 54 14.21 -14.01 -4.58
N GLN A 55 15.42 -14.47 -4.20
CA GLN A 55 15.64 -15.41 -3.09
C GLN A 55 15.18 -14.87 -1.73
N ALA A 56 15.04 -13.55 -1.57
CA ALA A 56 14.51 -12.97 -0.35
C ALA A 56 13.02 -13.31 -0.13
N LEU A 57 12.32 -13.82 -1.15
CA LEU A 57 10.94 -14.28 -1.08
C LEU A 57 10.81 -15.77 -0.70
N ASP A 58 11.88 -16.56 -0.77
CA ASP A 58 11.84 -18.03 -0.62
C ASP A 58 11.22 -18.49 0.71
N ASN A 59 11.33 -17.68 1.76
CA ASN A 59 10.83 -17.98 3.10
C ASN A 59 9.71 -17.02 3.56
N ILE A 60 9.07 -16.30 2.63
CA ILE A 60 8.00 -15.35 2.95
C ILE A 60 6.69 -15.86 2.34
N GLY A 61 5.70 -16.09 3.21
CA GLY A 61 4.37 -16.52 2.79
C GLY A 61 3.40 -15.36 2.61
N LEU A 62 2.24 -15.64 2.00
CA LEU A 62 1.14 -14.66 1.86
C LEU A 62 0.74 -14.02 3.20
N LYS A 63 0.72 -14.82 4.27
CA LYS A 63 0.36 -14.35 5.62
C LYS A 63 1.34 -13.29 6.15
N ASP A 64 2.62 -13.39 5.80
CA ASP A 64 3.60 -12.37 6.19
C ASP A 64 3.30 -11.02 5.54
N PHE A 65 2.88 -11.01 4.27
CA PHE A 65 2.47 -9.77 3.60
C PHE A 65 1.21 -9.19 4.21
N ILE A 66 0.19 -10.03 4.47
CA ILE A 66 -1.06 -9.59 5.11
C ILE A 66 -0.77 -8.98 6.49
N ASN A 67 0.01 -9.66 7.32
CA ASN A 67 0.38 -9.15 8.65
C ASN A 67 1.11 -7.79 8.56
N GLN A 68 1.99 -7.61 7.58
CA GLN A 68 2.69 -6.35 7.36
C GLN A 68 1.70 -5.24 6.97
N ILE A 69 0.80 -5.51 6.01
CA ILE A 69 -0.22 -4.58 5.54
C ILE A 69 -1.15 -4.17 6.69
N GLU A 70 -1.64 -5.13 7.48
CA GLU A 70 -2.52 -4.88 8.61
C GLU A 70 -1.85 -4.03 9.70
N ALA A 71 -0.58 -4.32 10.02
CA ALA A 71 0.17 -3.56 11.02
C ALA A 71 0.33 -2.09 10.59
N GLU A 72 0.65 -1.85 9.32
CA GLU A 72 0.77 -0.51 8.74
C GLU A 72 -0.58 0.22 8.75
N LEU A 73 -1.64 -0.43 8.23
CA LEU A 73 -3.00 0.13 8.18
C LEU A 73 -3.54 0.46 9.57
N LYS A 74 -3.29 -0.37 10.58
CA LYS A 74 -3.72 -0.10 11.96
C LYS A 74 -3.14 1.20 12.52
N SER A 75 -1.92 1.56 12.10
CA SER A 75 -1.31 2.82 12.49
C SER A 75 -1.90 4.02 11.74
N ASP A 76 -2.29 3.81 10.48
CA ASP A 76 -2.83 4.85 9.61
C ASP A 76 -4.31 5.12 9.90
N LEU A 77 -5.08 4.10 10.29
CA LEU A 77 -6.49 4.22 10.74
C LEU A 77 -6.67 5.12 11.97
N LYS A 78 -5.59 5.41 12.71
CA LYS A 78 -5.61 6.36 13.84
C LYS A 78 -5.33 7.80 13.42
N LYS A 79 -4.81 8.02 12.20
CA LYS A 79 -4.30 9.30 11.71
C LYS A 79 -5.20 9.94 10.66
N TYR A 80 -5.84 9.10 9.85
CA TYR A 80 -6.65 9.48 8.70
C TYR A 80 -8.12 9.14 8.96
N ASP A 81 -9.00 10.01 8.49
CA ASP A 81 -10.45 9.82 8.60
C ASP A 81 -10.95 8.89 7.48
N GLU A 82 -10.24 8.87 6.35
CA GLU A 82 -10.53 8.02 5.20
C GLU A 82 -9.24 7.36 4.67
N ILE A 83 -9.30 6.05 4.40
CA ILE A 83 -8.22 5.31 3.76
C ILE A 83 -8.79 4.55 2.56
N ILE A 84 -8.27 4.86 1.38
CA ILE A 84 -8.58 4.18 0.13
C ILE A 84 -7.44 3.19 -0.14
N LEU A 85 -7.74 1.91 -0.03
CA LEU A 85 -6.80 0.84 -0.36
C LEU A 85 -6.86 0.53 -1.85
N GLY A 86 -5.71 0.54 -2.52
CA GLY A 86 -5.58 0.19 -3.94
C GLY A 86 -4.33 -0.64 -4.23
N GLY A 87 -4.28 -1.29 -5.39
CA GLY A 87 -3.09 -2.03 -5.80
C GLY A 87 -3.33 -3.16 -6.78
N PHE A 88 -2.22 -3.79 -7.17
CA PHE A 88 -2.20 -4.99 -7.99
C PHE A 88 -1.61 -6.10 -7.12
N LEU A 89 -2.40 -7.04 -6.62
CA LEU A 89 -1.88 -8.22 -5.91
C LEU A 89 -2.25 -9.47 -6.69
N LEU A 90 -1.29 -10.40 -6.79
CA LEU A 90 -1.44 -11.68 -7.48
C LEU A 90 -2.65 -12.43 -6.89
N GLU A 91 -3.68 -12.59 -7.71
CA GLU A 91 -4.90 -13.39 -7.49
C GLU A 91 -5.76 -13.15 -6.24
N LEU A 92 -5.63 -12.01 -5.57
CA LEU A 92 -6.64 -11.59 -4.60
C LEU A 92 -7.71 -10.77 -5.33
N LYS A 93 -8.83 -11.42 -5.68
CA LYS A 93 -10.10 -10.76 -6.00
C LYS A 93 -10.56 -9.94 -4.78
N TRP A 94 -10.00 -8.75 -4.57
CA TRP A 94 -10.56 -7.78 -3.65
C TRP A 94 -11.49 -6.90 -4.46
N HIS A 95 -12.79 -7.21 -4.36
CA HIS A 95 -13.82 -6.25 -4.73
C HIS A 95 -13.61 -4.99 -3.90
N CYS A 96 -13.63 -3.86 -4.57
CA CYS A 96 -13.45 -2.53 -4.03
C CYS A 96 -14.32 -2.26 -2.78
N ILE A 97 -13.78 -1.40 -1.91
CA ILE A 97 -14.43 -0.72 -0.77
C ILE A 97 -14.72 -1.65 0.42
N LEU A 98 -13.74 -1.78 1.32
CA LEU A 98 -14.04 -2.15 2.70
C LEU A 98 -14.40 -0.88 3.48
N PRO A 99 -15.64 -0.73 3.98
CA PRO A 99 -15.93 0.26 5.02
C PRO A 99 -15.14 -0.11 6.29
N ALA A 100 -14.79 0.91 7.06
CA ALA A 100 -13.83 0.91 8.18
C ALA A 100 -14.10 -0.04 9.37
N ASN A 101 -15.00 -1.03 9.26
CA ASN A 101 -15.40 -1.92 10.35
C ASN A 101 -14.82 -3.35 10.20
N PHE A 102 -13.50 -3.46 10.08
CA PHE A 102 -12.80 -4.75 10.19
C PHE A 102 -11.68 -4.66 11.25
N LEU A 103 -12.05 -4.26 12.46
CA LEU A 103 -11.30 -4.45 13.71
C LEU A 103 -12.28 -4.77 14.84
#